data_AF-A0A9E2YNU2-F1
#
_entry.id   AF-A0A9E2YNU2-F1
#
_cell.length_a   1.000
_cell.length_b   1.000
_cell.length_c   1.000
_cell.angle_alpha   90.00
_cell.angle_beta   90.00
_cell.angle_gamma   90.00
#
_symmetry.space_group_name_H-M   'P 1'
#
loop_
_entity.id
_entity.type
_entity.pdbx_description
1 polymer ?
#
loop_
_entity_poly.entity_id
_entity_poly.type
_entity_poly.pdbx_seq_one_letter_code
_entity_poly.pdbx_strand_id
1 'polypeptide(L)'
;VKFIILLHKVLYDYVTLFDVYECAINPDLLKRRIEEGERAMETTFVSVEIDAYVAHPELDQYRWEQDEAMNQMKAPVSEELQKYLDAHGIAYDLISQSGPTEIQDVRKRAQFAAVKRWFENDWRRIEPKLRTSIVEGISVFLSLFDDNPTVKEVFCPPKECYDAELNSDGRYGIPLPPFTELIESGAVCALNFPVAANPGLARAIGTFIKQDFQRAMIQRIPAIDRHRDRHFRPVLFLCDEYQAFATVGESDPTGDEKFFALSRQAKCIPIVATQSISSLRSTLPGESWRTLLQTFRTKIFLSLSDDFSARTASEMCGKEEQLKLNYSISENGQDAKVSILTGRTIAPRSTVSASKSYNVQRDFVFEPKIFSELKNAESIVLAYDGVNPIPPSFCYLKPYYLDPNVNYFEQLAKGDI
;
A
#
# COMPACT_ATOMS: atom_id res chain seq x y z
N VAL A 1 -8.54 10.31 -12.33
CA VAL A 1 -7.66 10.64 -11.17
C VAL A 1 -6.21 10.97 -11.57
N LYS A 2 -5.41 10.02 -12.11
CA LYS A 2 -3.98 10.26 -12.45
C LYS A 2 -3.72 11.56 -13.25
N PHE A 3 -4.52 11.85 -14.27
CA PHE A 3 -4.34 13.07 -15.08
C PHE A 3 -4.77 14.35 -14.36
N ILE A 4 -5.73 14.29 -13.43
CA ILE A 4 -6.11 15.42 -12.57
C ILE A 4 -4.97 15.73 -11.59
N ILE A 5 -4.36 14.69 -11.00
CA ILE A 5 -3.15 14.84 -10.18
C ILE A 5 -2.03 15.47 -11.02
N LEU A 6 -1.80 14.94 -12.22
CA LEU A 6 -0.74 15.45 -13.10
C LEU A 6 -0.98 16.92 -13.50
N LEU A 7 -2.23 17.32 -13.76
CA LEU A 7 -2.60 18.70 -14.04
C LEU A 7 -2.16 19.63 -12.90
N HIS A 8 -2.57 19.33 -11.67
CA HIS A 8 -2.19 20.16 -10.51
C HIS A 8 -0.67 20.16 -10.27
N LYS A 9 0.01 19.02 -10.44
CA LYS A 9 1.47 18.96 -10.31
C LYS A 9 2.18 19.83 -11.36
N VAL A 10 1.65 19.90 -12.58
CA VAL A 10 2.21 20.75 -13.62
C VAL A 10 1.97 22.23 -13.33
N LEU A 11 0.77 22.60 -12.87
CA LEU A 11 0.38 24.00 -12.66
C LEU A 11 0.94 24.60 -11.37
N TYR A 12 0.92 23.83 -10.28
CA TYR A 12 1.14 24.35 -8.93
C TYR A 12 2.31 23.70 -8.21
N ASP A 13 2.91 22.64 -8.77
CA ASP A 13 3.84 21.74 -8.08
C ASP A 13 3.29 21.19 -6.75
N TYR A 14 1.96 21.19 -6.60
CA TYR A 14 1.25 20.85 -5.38
C TYR A 14 -0.13 20.30 -5.72
N VAL A 15 -0.59 19.33 -4.94
CA VAL A 15 -1.92 18.73 -5.09
C VAL A 15 -2.32 18.01 -3.83
N THR A 16 -3.56 18.18 -3.42
CA THR A 16 -4.19 17.48 -2.30
C THR A 16 -5.29 16.54 -2.77
N LEU A 17 -5.78 15.67 -1.88
CA LEU A 17 -6.93 14.83 -2.17
C LEU A 17 -8.21 15.65 -2.39
N PHE A 18 -8.32 16.80 -1.72
CA PHE A 18 -9.39 17.76 -1.90
C PHE A 18 -9.35 18.42 -3.30
N ASP A 19 -8.19 18.84 -3.79
CA ASP A 19 -8.08 19.42 -5.14
C ASP A 19 -8.52 18.43 -6.24
N VAL A 20 -8.15 17.16 -6.04
CA VAL A 20 -8.56 16.07 -6.94
C VAL A 20 -10.07 15.84 -6.86
N TYR A 21 -10.64 15.88 -5.66
CA TYR A 21 -12.08 15.76 -5.43
C TYR A 21 -12.85 16.87 -6.14
N GLU A 22 -12.48 18.13 -5.87
CA GLU A 22 -13.17 19.31 -6.38
C GLU A 22 -13.15 19.33 -7.92
N CYS A 23 -12.00 19.02 -8.53
CA CYS A 23 -11.89 18.91 -9.98
C CYS A 23 -12.61 17.68 -10.57
N ALA A 24 -12.76 16.59 -9.81
CA ALA A 24 -13.48 15.41 -10.30
C ALA A 24 -14.99 15.66 -10.36
N ILE A 25 -15.55 16.38 -9.37
CA ILE A 25 -17.00 16.63 -9.29
C ILE A 25 -17.46 17.87 -10.06
N ASN A 26 -16.54 18.77 -10.40
CA ASN A 26 -16.84 20.03 -11.09
C ASN A 26 -16.18 20.08 -12.48
N PRO A 27 -16.91 19.70 -13.55
CA PRO A 27 -16.40 19.72 -14.92
C PRO A 27 -15.93 21.11 -15.37
N ASP A 28 -16.60 22.17 -14.94
CA ASP A 28 -16.24 23.54 -15.30
C ASP A 28 -14.96 24.00 -14.62
N LEU A 29 -14.72 23.55 -13.38
CA LEU A 29 -13.43 23.76 -12.70
C LEU A 29 -12.31 23.03 -13.44
N LEU A 30 -12.49 21.75 -13.79
CA LEU A 30 -11.49 21.00 -14.55
C LEU A 30 -11.17 21.69 -15.89
N LYS A 31 -12.20 22.16 -16.61
CA LYS A 31 -12.02 22.90 -17.86
C LYS A 31 -11.23 24.19 -17.64
N ARG A 32 -11.61 25.00 -16.65
CA ARG A 32 -10.90 26.25 -16.30
C ARG A 32 -9.43 26.01 -15.94
N ARG A 33 -9.12 24.93 -15.21
CA ARG A 33 -7.73 24.55 -14.88
C ARG A 33 -6.94 24.14 -16.11
N ILE A 34 -7.57 23.49 -17.07
CA ILE A 34 -6.91 23.17 -18.35
C ILE A 34 -6.64 24.45 -19.15
N GLU A 35 -7.61 25.38 -19.23
CA GLU A 35 -7.43 26.69 -19.89
C GLU A 35 -6.37 27.55 -19.18
N GLU A 36 -6.27 27.47 -17.86
CA GLU A 36 -5.18 28.07 -17.08
C GLU A 36 -3.83 27.46 -17.45
N GLY A 37 -3.75 26.13 -17.59
CA GLY A 37 -2.55 25.44 -18.04
C GLY A 37 -2.16 25.75 -19.47
N GLU A 38 -3.11 25.96 -20.38
CA GLU A 38 -2.82 26.39 -21.74
C GLU A 38 -2.17 27.77 -21.71
N ARG A 39 -2.76 28.73 -20.99
CA ARG A 39 -2.18 30.08 -20.83
C ARG A 39 -0.82 30.07 -20.15
N ALA A 40 -0.62 29.21 -19.15
CA ALA A 40 0.66 29.08 -18.45
C ALA A 40 1.76 28.42 -19.32
N MET A 41 1.38 27.70 -20.37
CA MET A 41 2.31 27.01 -21.27
C MET A 41 2.51 27.75 -22.61
N GLU A 42 1.70 28.78 -22.88
CA GLU A 42 1.92 29.73 -23.97
C GLU A 42 3.21 30.50 -23.73
N THR A 43 4.03 30.62 -24.78
CA THR A 43 5.25 31.43 -24.72
C THR A 43 4.93 32.76 -25.39
N THR A 44 5.08 33.85 -24.64
CA THR A 44 4.99 35.19 -25.19
C THR A 44 6.33 35.55 -25.81
N PHE A 45 6.30 35.94 -27.07
CA PHE A 45 7.43 36.49 -27.81
C PHE A 45 7.25 37.99 -27.93
N VAL A 46 8.35 38.71 -27.86
CA VAL A 46 8.44 40.09 -28.35
C VAL A 46 8.69 40.01 -29.84
N SER A 47 7.91 40.74 -30.63
CA SER A 47 8.10 40.91 -32.06
C SER A 47 8.46 42.35 -32.37
N VAL A 48 9.49 42.57 -33.17
CA VAL A 48 9.98 43.90 -33.58
C VAL A 48 10.13 43.90 -35.09
N GLU A 49 9.86 45.03 -35.75
CA GLU A 49 10.12 45.16 -37.19
C GLU A 49 11.61 44.93 -37.51
N ILE A 50 11.90 44.26 -38.65
CA ILE A 50 13.27 43.96 -39.05
C ILE A 50 14.13 45.23 -39.15
N ASP A 51 13.56 46.34 -39.64
CA ASP A 51 14.28 47.61 -39.76
C ASP A 51 14.65 48.19 -38.38
N ALA A 52 13.78 48.04 -37.39
CA ALA A 52 14.05 48.45 -36.01
C ALA A 52 15.06 47.50 -35.34
N TYR A 53 15.03 46.20 -35.64
CA TYR A 53 16.06 45.26 -35.17
C TYR A 53 17.45 45.61 -35.72
N VAL A 54 17.57 45.84 -37.03
CA VAL A 54 18.84 46.18 -37.70
C VAL A 54 19.39 47.53 -37.23
N ALA A 55 18.52 48.49 -36.88
CA ALA A 55 18.92 49.79 -36.36
C ALA A 55 19.56 49.74 -34.96
N HIS A 56 19.36 48.64 -34.21
CA HIS A 56 19.84 48.48 -32.83
C HIS A 56 20.69 47.21 -32.68
N PRO A 57 22.00 47.25 -33.01
CA PRO A 57 22.90 46.09 -32.93
C PRO A 57 23.01 45.47 -31.53
N GLU A 58 22.71 46.23 -30.49
CA GLU A 58 22.69 45.75 -29.09
C GLU A 58 21.57 44.73 -28.82
N LEU A 59 20.61 44.58 -29.74
CA LEU A 59 19.58 43.53 -29.66
C LEU A 59 20.14 42.13 -30.00
N ASP A 60 21.29 42.03 -30.66
CA ASP A 60 21.95 40.75 -31.00
C ASP A 60 22.36 39.93 -29.77
N GLN A 61 22.39 40.54 -28.58
CA GLN A 61 22.63 39.84 -27.32
C GLN A 61 21.48 38.91 -26.92
N TYR A 62 20.28 39.10 -27.49
CA TYR A 62 19.12 38.25 -27.28
C TYR A 62 18.94 37.27 -28.44
N ARG A 63 18.22 36.17 -28.21
CA ARG A 63 17.98 35.15 -29.24
C ARG A 63 16.77 35.51 -30.08
N TRP A 64 17.03 36.04 -31.27
CA TRP A 64 15.98 36.39 -32.23
C TRP A 64 15.84 35.34 -33.32
N GLU A 65 14.61 35.06 -33.70
CA GLU A 65 14.22 34.25 -34.85
C GLU A 65 13.44 35.14 -35.82
N GLN A 66 13.68 34.98 -37.13
CA GLN A 66 12.93 35.74 -38.12
C GLN A 66 11.57 35.05 -38.37
N ASP A 67 10.49 35.82 -38.27
CA ASP A 67 9.17 35.39 -38.69
C ASP A 67 8.93 35.84 -40.15
N GLU A 68 9.26 34.97 -41.10
CA GLU A 68 9.21 35.25 -42.54
C GLU A 68 7.81 35.67 -43.03
N ALA A 69 6.74 35.29 -42.34
CA ALA A 69 5.37 35.61 -42.73
C ALA A 69 4.96 37.05 -42.38
N MET A 70 5.51 37.61 -41.30
CA MET A 70 5.19 38.97 -40.83
C MET A 70 6.30 39.99 -41.09
N ASN A 71 7.45 39.55 -41.64
CA ASN A 71 8.63 40.39 -41.85
C ASN A 71 9.11 41.07 -40.54
N GLN A 72 9.06 40.34 -39.44
CA GLN A 72 9.43 40.77 -38.10
C GLN A 72 10.45 39.81 -37.48
N MET A 73 11.23 40.30 -36.53
CA MET A 73 12.10 39.49 -35.68
C MET A 73 11.35 39.19 -34.38
N LYS A 74 11.34 37.94 -33.93
CA LYS A 74 10.75 37.54 -32.65
C LYS A 74 11.79 36.98 -31.69
N ALA A 75 11.68 37.32 -30.41
CA ALA A 75 12.51 36.77 -29.34
C ALA A 75 11.63 36.40 -28.14
N PRO A 76 11.98 35.37 -27.35
CA PRO A 76 11.27 35.07 -26.10
C PRO A 76 11.23 36.30 -25.19
N VAL A 77 10.07 36.57 -24.59
CA VAL A 77 9.93 37.67 -23.63
C VAL A 77 10.86 37.47 -22.43
N SER A 78 11.62 38.52 -22.11
CA SER A 78 12.32 38.67 -20.83
C SER A 78 12.12 40.09 -20.29
N GLU A 79 12.19 40.27 -18.97
CA GLU A 79 12.08 41.61 -18.36
C GLU A 79 13.20 42.56 -18.81
N GLU A 80 14.41 42.03 -19.04
CA GLU A 80 15.55 42.80 -19.52
C GLU A 80 15.34 43.30 -20.94
N LEU A 81 14.80 42.43 -21.82
CA LEU A 81 14.50 42.78 -23.20
C LEU A 81 13.40 43.85 -23.27
N GLN A 82 12.32 43.71 -22.50
CA GLN A 82 11.25 44.71 -22.49
C GLN A 82 11.73 46.07 -21.98
N LYS A 83 12.46 46.10 -20.85
CA LYS A 83 13.05 47.33 -20.31
C LYS A 83 13.99 48.00 -21.32
N TYR A 84 14.77 47.22 -22.07
CA TYR A 84 15.64 47.74 -23.11
C TYR A 84 14.84 48.37 -24.25
N LEU A 85 13.80 47.71 -24.76
CA LEU A 85 12.96 48.20 -25.85
C LEU A 85 12.22 49.48 -25.45
N ASP A 86 11.65 49.52 -24.25
CA ASP A 86 10.98 50.70 -23.69
C ASP A 86 11.94 51.89 -23.54
N ALA A 87 13.15 51.64 -23.02
CA ALA A 87 14.16 52.69 -22.80
C ALA A 87 14.67 53.31 -24.10
N HIS A 88 14.64 52.56 -25.21
CA HIS A 88 15.11 53.01 -26.52
C HIS A 88 13.97 53.41 -27.47
N GLY A 89 12.71 53.39 -27.01
CA GLY A 89 11.55 53.79 -27.80
C GLY A 89 11.28 52.88 -29.00
N ILE A 90 11.68 51.60 -28.91
CA ILE A 90 11.53 50.62 -29.99
C ILE A 90 10.12 50.04 -29.90
N ALA A 91 9.31 50.22 -30.95
CA ALA A 91 7.98 49.64 -31.02
C ALA A 91 8.07 48.12 -31.10
N TYR A 92 7.32 47.43 -30.24
CA TYR A 92 7.24 45.97 -30.22
C TYR A 92 5.81 45.48 -29.99
N ASP A 93 5.51 44.31 -30.54
CA ASP A 93 4.27 43.58 -30.32
C ASP A 93 4.51 42.35 -29.45
N LEU A 94 3.56 42.01 -28.58
CA LEU A 94 3.60 40.78 -27.81
C LEU A 94 2.79 39.71 -28.53
N ILE A 95 3.47 38.67 -29.01
CA ILE A 95 2.85 37.56 -29.72
C ILE A 95 2.90 36.31 -28.83
N SER A 96 1.76 35.83 -28.37
CA SER A 96 1.65 34.51 -27.75
C SER A 96 1.68 33.44 -28.83
N GLN A 97 2.76 32.66 -28.91
CA GLN A 97 2.84 31.49 -29.79
C GLN A 97 2.98 30.21 -28.96
N SER A 98 2.29 29.15 -29.39
CA SER A 98 2.50 27.78 -28.93
C SER A 98 3.80 27.24 -29.53
N GLY A 99 4.95 27.70 -29.03
CA GLY A 99 6.27 27.35 -29.54
C GLY A 99 7.16 26.65 -28.49
N PRO A 100 8.07 25.76 -28.91
CA PRO A 100 9.09 25.23 -28.02
C PRO A 100 10.23 26.25 -27.91
N THR A 101 10.39 26.89 -26.75
CA THR A 101 11.66 27.58 -26.46
C THR A 101 12.22 27.17 -25.10
N GLU A 102 13.54 27.33 -25.03
CA GLU A 102 14.51 26.60 -24.24
C GLU A 102 14.15 26.39 -22.77
N ILE A 103 14.15 25.11 -22.40
CA ILE A 103 14.19 24.49 -21.07
C ILE A 103 13.99 25.47 -19.89
N GLN A 104 12.73 25.65 -19.48
CA GLN A 104 12.41 25.76 -18.06
C GLN A 104 11.73 24.50 -17.52
N ASP A 105 10.95 23.74 -18.30
CA ASP A 105 10.69 22.33 -18.03
C ASP A 105 10.02 21.60 -19.23
N VAL A 106 10.84 21.12 -20.19
CA VAL A 106 10.35 20.32 -21.35
C VAL A 106 9.46 19.15 -20.88
N ARG A 107 9.76 18.62 -19.69
CA ARG A 107 9.00 17.53 -19.07
C ARG A 107 7.60 17.97 -18.64
N LYS A 108 7.43 19.14 -18.01
CA LYS A 108 6.10 19.66 -17.63
C LYS A 108 5.24 19.93 -18.85
N ARG A 109 5.80 20.50 -19.93
CA ARG A 109 5.08 20.67 -21.20
C ARG A 109 4.62 19.34 -21.79
N ALA A 110 5.49 18.33 -21.82
CA ALA A 110 5.13 16.99 -22.28
C ALA A 110 4.06 16.33 -21.39
N GLN A 111 4.15 16.51 -20.08
CA GLN A 111 3.13 16.06 -19.12
C GLN A 111 1.79 16.77 -19.34
N PHE A 112 1.80 18.10 -19.53
CA PHE A 112 0.62 18.88 -19.84
C PHE A 112 -0.03 18.46 -21.16
N ALA A 113 0.78 18.25 -22.20
CA ALA A 113 0.30 17.75 -23.49
C ALA A 113 -0.37 16.37 -23.35
N ALA A 114 0.10 15.52 -22.45
CA ALA A 114 -0.56 14.25 -22.12
C ALA A 114 -1.90 14.46 -21.40
N VAL A 115 -1.97 15.40 -20.45
CA VAL A 115 -3.24 15.79 -19.78
C VAL A 115 -4.25 16.32 -20.80
N LYS A 116 -3.84 17.23 -21.69
CA LYS A 116 -4.69 17.79 -22.74
C LYS A 116 -5.20 16.71 -23.69
N ARG A 117 -4.32 15.80 -24.12
CA ARG A 117 -4.70 14.65 -24.96
C ARG A 117 -5.74 13.77 -24.29
N TRP A 118 -5.54 13.45 -23.01
CA TRP A 118 -6.51 12.69 -22.22
C TRP A 118 -7.85 13.43 -22.11
N PHE A 119 -7.82 14.73 -21.80
CA PHE A 119 -9.06 15.49 -21.62
C PHE A 119 -9.86 15.58 -22.91
N GLU A 120 -9.22 15.95 -24.02
CA GLU A 120 -9.88 16.19 -25.31
C GLU A 120 -10.30 14.90 -26.03
N ASN A 121 -9.45 13.87 -26.01
CA ASN A 121 -9.69 12.65 -26.79
C ASN A 121 -10.36 11.54 -25.98
N ASP A 122 -10.10 11.45 -24.69
CA ASP A 122 -10.66 10.38 -23.85
C ASP A 122 -11.81 10.92 -23.02
N TRP A 123 -11.54 11.83 -22.07
CA TRP A 123 -12.49 12.25 -21.04
C TRP A 123 -13.75 12.93 -21.61
N ARG A 124 -13.60 13.89 -22.53
CA ARG A 124 -14.74 14.57 -23.16
C ARG A 124 -15.60 13.64 -24.01
N ARG A 125 -15.03 12.56 -24.54
CA ARG A 125 -15.71 11.60 -25.43
C ARG A 125 -16.40 10.46 -24.68
N ILE A 126 -16.10 10.28 -23.39
CA ILE A 126 -16.78 9.29 -22.55
C ILE A 126 -18.28 9.62 -22.48
N GLU A 127 -19.10 8.58 -22.66
CA GLU A 127 -20.56 8.67 -22.53
C GLU A 127 -20.94 9.32 -21.20
N PRO A 128 -21.88 10.28 -21.18
CA PRO A 128 -22.26 10.99 -19.96
C PRO A 128 -22.57 10.07 -18.76
N LYS A 129 -23.28 8.96 -18.99
CA LYS A 129 -23.63 8.00 -17.92
C LYS A 129 -22.39 7.35 -17.29
N LEU A 130 -21.44 6.90 -18.11
CA LEU A 130 -20.20 6.31 -17.61
C LEU A 130 -19.36 7.35 -16.86
N ARG A 131 -19.33 8.60 -17.35
CA ARG A 131 -18.64 9.70 -16.67
C ARG A 131 -19.23 9.98 -15.29
N THR A 132 -20.56 10.04 -15.18
CA THR A 132 -21.25 10.20 -13.89
C THR A 132 -20.89 9.06 -12.95
N SER A 133 -20.92 7.81 -13.41
CA SER A 133 -20.54 6.66 -12.59
C SER A 133 -19.07 6.71 -12.11
N ILE A 134 -18.14 7.15 -12.97
CA ILE A 134 -16.73 7.36 -12.57
C ILE A 134 -16.62 8.45 -11.51
N VAL A 135 -17.31 9.57 -11.69
CA VAL A 135 -17.32 10.69 -10.73
C VAL A 135 -17.91 10.26 -9.40
N GLU A 136 -19.05 9.56 -9.40
CA GLU A 136 -19.67 9.00 -8.20
C GLU A 136 -18.70 8.07 -7.43
N GLY A 137 -18.00 7.17 -8.13
CA GLY A 137 -17.02 6.28 -7.51
C GLY A 137 -15.86 7.02 -6.86
N ILE A 138 -15.38 8.11 -7.48
CA ILE A 138 -14.34 8.98 -6.91
C ILE A 138 -14.88 9.76 -5.71
N SER A 139 -16.10 10.30 -5.80
CA SER A 139 -16.72 11.10 -4.76
C SER A 139 -16.89 10.34 -3.46
N VAL A 140 -17.35 9.08 -3.51
CA VAL A 140 -17.55 8.23 -2.32
C VAL A 140 -16.27 8.12 -1.48
N PHE A 141 -15.11 8.10 -2.13
CA PHE A 141 -13.83 7.97 -1.45
C PHE A 141 -13.24 9.33 -1.04
N LEU A 142 -13.20 10.30 -1.97
CA LEU A 142 -12.50 11.56 -1.71
C LEU A 142 -13.33 12.57 -0.90
N SER A 143 -14.67 12.46 -0.84
CA SER A 143 -15.48 13.35 0.01
C SER A 143 -15.12 13.22 1.49
N LEU A 144 -14.58 12.06 1.91
CA LEU A 144 -14.10 11.84 3.27
C LEU A 144 -13.01 12.83 3.71
N PHE A 145 -12.28 13.41 2.75
CA PHE A 145 -11.25 14.42 2.97
C PHE A 145 -11.79 15.87 2.92
N ASP A 146 -13.09 16.04 2.66
CA ASP A 146 -13.80 17.33 2.71
C ASP A 146 -14.78 17.39 3.88
N ASP A 147 -15.53 16.30 4.13
CA ASP A 147 -16.59 16.20 5.13
C ASP A 147 -16.09 16.38 6.58
N ASN A 148 -14.84 16.02 6.86
CA ASN A 148 -14.24 16.11 8.19
C ASN A 148 -13.15 17.22 8.22
N PRO A 149 -13.37 18.33 8.93
CA PRO A 149 -12.43 19.45 8.97
C PRO A 149 -11.03 19.06 9.43
N THR A 150 -10.90 18.23 10.46
CA THR A 150 -9.60 17.78 10.98
C THR A 150 -8.85 16.94 9.95
N VAL A 151 -9.56 16.11 9.19
CA VAL A 151 -8.95 15.28 8.13
C VAL A 151 -8.51 16.14 6.97
N LYS A 152 -9.33 17.12 6.59
CA LYS A 152 -9.01 18.10 5.56
C LYS A 152 -7.76 18.91 5.94
N GLU A 153 -7.69 19.42 7.17
CA GLU A 153 -6.54 20.16 7.68
C GLU A 153 -5.25 19.33 7.68
N VAL A 154 -5.33 18.05 8.08
CA VAL A 154 -4.15 17.17 8.19
C VAL A 154 -3.67 16.65 6.83
N PHE A 155 -4.58 16.22 5.95
CA PHE A 155 -4.23 15.54 4.69
C PHE A 155 -4.32 16.43 3.45
N CYS A 156 -5.00 17.58 3.56
CA CYS A 156 -5.10 18.58 2.52
C CYS A 156 -4.72 19.98 3.04
N PRO A 157 -3.55 20.14 3.69
CA PRO A 157 -3.11 21.45 4.15
C PRO A 157 -2.87 22.39 2.96
N PRO A 158 -2.86 23.71 3.18
CA PRO A 158 -2.46 24.66 2.15
C PRO A 158 -0.98 24.45 1.76
N LYS A 159 -0.58 24.86 0.54
CA LYS A 159 0.79 24.68 0.02
C LYS A 159 1.83 25.34 0.94
N GLU A 160 1.45 26.46 1.52
CA GLU A 160 2.19 27.28 2.47
C GLU A 160 2.63 26.47 3.71
N CYS A 161 1.93 25.38 4.07
CA CYS A 161 2.35 24.47 5.14
C CYS A 161 3.76 23.89 4.94
N TYR A 162 4.17 23.69 3.69
CA TYR A 162 5.48 23.15 3.32
C TYR A 162 6.54 24.22 3.07
N ASP A 163 6.19 25.50 3.22
CA ASP A 163 7.10 26.62 3.02
C ASP A 163 7.71 27.06 4.36
N ALA A 164 9.05 26.98 4.46
CA ALA A 164 9.77 27.26 5.70
C ALA A 164 9.69 28.73 6.13
N GLU A 165 9.50 29.67 5.20
CA GLU A 165 9.40 31.10 5.50
C GLU A 165 7.97 31.46 5.89
N LEU A 166 6.99 31.05 5.07
CA LEU A 166 5.57 31.38 5.25
C LEU A 166 4.91 30.63 6.43
N ASN A 167 5.49 29.51 6.86
CA ASN A 167 5.02 28.69 7.98
C ASN A 167 6.06 28.59 9.11
N SER A 168 6.90 29.61 9.25
CA SER A 168 7.91 29.69 10.33
C SER A 168 7.28 29.70 11.74
N ASP A 169 6.04 30.16 11.87
CA ASP A 169 5.26 30.17 13.11
C ASP A 169 4.40 28.89 13.30
N GLY A 170 4.39 27.99 12.32
CA GLY A 170 3.60 26.75 12.34
C GLY A 170 2.09 26.95 12.18
N ARG A 171 1.62 28.14 11.74
CA ARG A 171 0.19 28.47 11.63
C ARG A 171 -0.61 27.55 10.68
N TYR A 172 0.06 26.96 9.70
CA TYR A 172 -0.54 26.04 8.73
C TYR A 172 -0.36 24.56 9.11
N GLY A 173 0.10 24.28 10.33
CA GLY A 173 0.41 22.94 10.81
C GLY A 173 1.87 22.53 10.57
N ILE A 174 2.23 21.36 11.07
CA ILE A 174 3.58 20.80 10.95
C ILE A 174 3.52 19.64 9.95
N PRO A 175 4.16 19.76 8.76
CA PRO A 175 4.12 18.70 7.77
C PRO A 175 4.88 17.48 8.28
N LEU A 176 4.35 16.28 8.00
CA LEU A 176 5.07 15.04 8.25
C LEU A 176 6.26 14.94 7.28
N PRO A 177 7.51 14.77 7.77
CA PRO A 177 8.64 14.58 6.88
C PRO A 177 8.48 13.33 6.00
N PRO A 178 9.10 13.29 4.81
CA PRO A 178 9.03 12.11 3.95
C PRO A 178 9.54 10.84 4.65
N PHE A 179 8.92 9.69 4.38
CA PHE A 179 9.35 8.44 4.99
C PHE A 179 10.83 8.10 4.74
N THR A 180 11.40 8.51 3.60
CA THR A 180 12.83 8.35 3.31
C THR A 180 13.73 9.01 4.35
N GLU A 181 13.30 10.13 4.93
CA GLU A 181 14.02 10.84 5.99
C GLU A 181 13.71 10.25 7.37
N LEU A 182 12.43 9.97 7.66
CA LEU A 182 12.01 9.38 8.93
C LEU A 182 12.70 8.03 9.21
N ILE A 183 12.83 7.20 8.17
CA ILE A 183 13.51 5.90 8.25
C ILE A 183 14.98 6.07 8.63
N GLU A 184 15.70 6.99 7.97
CA GLU A 184 17.14 7.15 8.18
C GLU A 184 17.48 7.92 9.47
N SER A 185 16.61 8.83 9.91
CA SER A 185 16.71 9.49 11.22
C SER A 185 16.42 8.53 12.38
N GLY A 186 15.59 7.50 12.16
CA GLY A 186 15.18 6.53 13.20
C GLY A 186 13.99 6.98 14.00
N ALA A 187 13.14 7.80 13.40
CA ALA A 187 11.89 8.21 13.99
C ALA A 187 10.97 7.00 14.22
N VAL A 188 10.18 7.05 15.29
CA VAL A 188 9.07 6.12 15.52
C VAL A 188 7.80 6.78 15.03
N CYS A 189 7.19 6.22 13.99
CA CYS A 189 5.93 6.69 13.44
C CYS A 189 4.82 5.70 13.80
N ALA A 190 3.80 6.18 14.51
CA ALA A 190 2.62 5.38 14.88
C ALA A 190 1.37 6.06 14.35
N LEU A 191 0.56 5.32 13.58
CA LEU A 191 -0.75 5.78 13.16
C LEU A 191 -1.77 5.44 14.25
N ASN A 192 -2.22 6.46 14.98
CA ASN A 192 -3.32 6.32 15.92
C ASN A 192 -4.60 6.86 15.26
N PHE A 193 -5.47 5.96 14.80
CA PHE A 193 -6.75 6.34 14.23
C PHE A 193 -7.88 5.57 14.92
N PRO A 194 -8.91 6.24 15.48
CA PRO A 194 -10.04 5.56 16.08
C PRO A 194 -10.90 4.95 14.96
N VAL A 195 -10.62 3.69 14.61
CA VAL A 195 -11.32 2.94 13.54
C VAL A 195 -12.84 2.97 13.74
N ALA A 196 -13.31 3.00 14.99
CA ALA A 196 -14.72 3.07 15.33
C ALA A 196 -15.44 4.35 14.83
N ALA A 197 -14.72 5.47 14.68
CA ALA A 197 -15.33 6.75 14.27
C ALA A 197 -15.57 6.82 12.76
N ASN A 198 -14.63 6.33 11.95
CA ASN A 198 -14.78 6.25 10.51
C ASN A 198 -13.91 5.11 9.93
N PRO A 199 -14.44 3.87 9.85
CA PRO A 199 -13.67 2.72 9.39
C PRO A 199 -13.15 2.85 7.96
N GLY A 200 -13.94 3.47 7.06
CA GLY A 200 -13.56 3.67 5.66
C GLY A 200 -12.36 4.60 5.52
N LEU A 201 -12.39 5.72 6.24
CA LEU A 201 -11.30 6.68 6.26
C LEU A 201 -10.04 6.11 6.94
N ALA A 202 -10.20 5.40 8.06
CA ALA A 202 -9.08 4.75 8.75
C ALA A 202 -8.34 3.78 7.82
N ARG A 203 -9.08 2.95 7.09
CA ARG A 203 -8.55 2.03 6.09
C ARG A 203 -7.83 2.78 4.97
N ALA A 204 -8.43 3.85 4.45
CA ALA A 204 -7.87 4.65 3.36
C ALA A 204 -6.51 5.27 3.76
N ILE A 205 -6.48 5.99 4.88
CA ILE A 205 -5.28 6.64 5.41
C ILE A 205 -4.21 5.60 5.74
N GLY A 206 -4.57 4.53 6.46
CA GLY A 206 -3.62 3.48 6.81
C GLY A 206 -3.01 2.82 5.57
N THR A 207 -3.80 2.61 4.52
CA THR A 207 -3.31 2.06 3.25
C THR A 207 -2.36 3.03 2.55
N PHE A 208 -2.66 4.33 2.50
CA PHE A 208 -1.79 5.34 1.89
C PHE A 208 -0.45 5.47 2.60
N ILE A 209 -0.48 5.59 3.93
CA ILE A 209 0.72 5.69 4.76
C ILE A 209 1.56 4.41 4.62
N LYS A 210 0.94 3.23 4.66
CA LYS A 210 1.61 1.95 4.46
C LYS A 210 2.28 1.89 3.08
N GLN A 211 1.57 2.24 2.01
CA GLN A 211 2.12 2.20 0.65
C GLN A 211 3.29 3.19 0.47
N ASP A 212 3.22 4.38 1.08
CA ASP A 212 4.33 5.34 1.01
C ASP A 212 5.56 4.85 1.78
N PHE A 213 5.36 4.30 2.98
CA PHE A 213 6.41 3.63 3.76
C PHE A 213 7.06 2.48 2.96
N GLN A 214 6.25 1.58 2.38
CA GLN A 214 6.75 0.46 1.59
C GLN A 214 7.55 0.92 0.38
N ARG A 215 7.08 1.97 -0.31
CA ARG A 215 7.81 2.59 -1.42
C ARG A 215 9.15 3.16 -0.98
N ALA A 216 9.20 3.90 0.12
CA ALA A 216 10.44 4.45 0.68
C ALA A 216 11.43 3.33 1.05
N MET A 217 10.94 2.23 1.61
CA MET A 217 11.77 1.06 1.93
C MET A 217 12.31 0.36 0.68
N ILE A 218 11.51 0.18 -0.37
CA ILE A 218 11.99 -0.42 -1.63
C ILE A 218 13.05 0.47 -2.29
N GLN A 219 12.86 1.80 -2.28
CA GLN A 219 13.83 2.77 -2.81
C GLN A 219 15.18 2.75 -2.06
N ARG A 220 15.22 2.17 -0.86
CA ARG A 220 16.44 1.97 -0.08
C ARG A 220 17.34 0.87 -0.66
N ILE A 221 16.79 -0.11 -1.38
CA ILE A 221 17.56 -1.26 -1.92
C ILE A 221 18.70 -0.79 -2.83
N PRO A 222 18.47 0.05 -3.86
CA PRO A 222 19.58 0.58 -4.67
C PRO A 222 20.61 1.39 -3.87
N ALA A 223 20.19 2.08 -2.81
CA ALA A 223 21.11 2.85 -1.96
C ALA A 223 22.01 1.95 -1.12
N ILE A 224 21.47 0.83 -0.62
CA ILE A 224 22.22 -0.22 0.08
C ILE A 224 23.26 -0.83 -0.85
N ASP A 225 22.88 -1.14 -2.09
CA ASP A 225 23.78 -1.73 -3.08
C ASP A 225 24.93 -0.81 -3.48
N ARG A 226 24.67 0.50 -3.61
CA ARG A 226 25.69 1.51 -3.95
C ARG A 226 26.62 1.84 -2.79
N HIS A 227 26.15 1.73 -1.55
CA HIS A 227 26.89 2.14 -0.35
C HIS A 227 27.10 0.96 0.59
N ARG A 228 27.76 -0.11 0.12
CA ARG A 228 27.96 -1.35 0.91
C ARG A 228 28.70 -1.15 2.22
N ASP A 229 29.54 -0.11 2.29
CA ASP A 229 30.36 0.21 3.46
C ASP A 229 29.57 1.01 4.52
N ARG A 230 28.40 1.54 4.16
CA ARG A 230 27.53 2.29 5.07
C ARG A 230 26.68 1.32 5.88
N HIS A 231 26.61 1.56 7.19
CA HIS A 231 25.64 0.87 8.03
C HIS A 231 24.21 1.37 7.75
N PHE A 232 23.36 0.47 7.26
CA PHE A 232 21.92 0.68 7.15
C PHE A 232 21.20 -0.01 8.31
N ARG A 233 20.49 0.77 9.12
CA ARG A 233 19.71 0.29 10.27
C ARG A 233 18.55 -0.62 9.84
N PRO A 234 18.30 -1.75 10.53
CA PRO A 234 17.07 -2.49 10.37
C PRO A 234 15.86 -1.62 10.71
N VAL A 235 14.76 -1.82 9.98
CA VAL A 235 13.51 -1.07 10.17
C VAL A 235 12.41 -2.04 10.54
N LEU A 236 11.68 -1.75 11.61
CA LEU A 236 10.56 -2.56 12.05
C LEU A 236 9.26 -2.01 11.44
N PHE A 237 8.49 -2.89 10.79
CA PHE A 237 7.12 -2.59 10.35
C PHE A 237 6.17 -3.43 11.21
N LEU A 238 5.32 -2.75 11.99
CA LEU A 238 4.30 -3.38 12.83
C LEU A 238 2.92 -2.95 12.35
N CYS A 239 2.06 -3.93 12.04
CA CYS A 239 0.68 -3.67 11.67
C CYS A 239 -0.23 -4.64 12.44
N ASP A 240 -0.96 -4.10 13.41
CA ASP A 240 -2.10 -4.80 13.99
C ASP A 240 -3.29 -4.74 13.04
N GLU A 241 -4.20 -5.71 13.15
CA GLU A 241 -5.41 -5.81 12.32
C GLU A 241 -5.11 -5.68 10.81
N TYR A 242 -4.03 -6.32 10.37
CA TYR A 242 -3.44 -6.14 9.04
C TYR A 242 -4.41 -6.44 7.89
N GLN A 243 -5.37 -7.34 8.07
CA GLN A 243 -6.41 -7.60 7.08
C GLN A 243 -7.16 -6.32 6.68
N ALA A 244 -7.28 -5.32 7.57
CA ALA A 244 -7.94 -4.06 7.26
C ALA A 244 -7.16 -3.21 6.25
N PHE A 245 -5.85 -3.43 6.11
CA PHE A 245 -4.94 -2.64 5.28
C PHE A 245 -4.26 -3.45 4.18
N ALA A 246 -4.48 -4.77 4.13
CA ALA A 246 -3.81 -5.65 3.18
C ALA A 246 -4.15 -5.28 1.73
N THR A 247 -3.14 -5.18 0.88
CA THR A 247 -3.30 -4.90 -0.55
C THR A 247 -2.48 -5.87 -1.38
N VAL A 248 -3.06 -6.38 -2.47
CA VAL A 248 -2.39 -7.29 -3.41
C VAL A 248 -2.46 -6.71 -4.82
N GLY A 249 -1.39 -6.87 -5.59
CA GLY A 249 -1.28 -6.33 -6.94
C GLY A 249 -0.89 -7.40 -7.94
N GLU A 250 -1.88 -8.07 -8.55
CA GLU A 250 -1.61 -9.07 -9.60
C GLU A 250 -0.80 -8.46 -10.76
N SER A 251 -1.23 -7.29 -11.27
CA SER A 251 -0.61 -6.59 -12.39
C SER A 251 0.17 -5.32 -12.01
N ASP A 252 -0.10 -4.73 -10.85
CA ASP A 252 0.56 -3.49 -10.40
C ASP A 252 1.74 -3.76 -9.46
N PRO A 253 2.85 -3.01 -9.55
CA PRO A 253 4.05 -3.21 -8.73
C PRO A 253 3.88 -2.85 -7.24
N THR A 254 2.66 -2.54 -6.78
CA THR A 254 2.36 -1.95 -5.46
C THR A 254 1.73 -2.92 -4.46
N GLY A 255 1.67 -4.21 -4.76
CA GLY A 255 1.14 -5.23 -3.84
C GLY A 255 2.06 -5.52 -2.66
N ASP A 256 1.48 -5.85 -1.51
CA ASP A 256 2.20 -6.17 -0.28
C ASP A 256 3.08 -7.41 -0.44
N GLU A 257 2.66 -8.37 -1.26
CA GLU A 257 3.43 -9.58 -1.56
C GLU A 257 4.79 -9.26 -2.19
N LYS A 258 4.86 -8.23 -3.05
CA LYS A 258 6.11 -7.78 -3.68
C LYS A 258 7.00 -7.09 -2.66
N PHE A 259 6.40 -6.24 -1.81
CA PHE A 259 7.13 -5.59 -0.72
C PHE A 259 7.71 -6.61 0.25
N PHE A 260 6.92 -7.55 0.76
CA PHE A 260 7.39 -8.54 1.72
C PHE A 260 8.43 -9.49 1.13
N ALA A 261 8.34 -9.84 -0.15
CA ALA A 261 9.39 -10.60 -0.83
C ALA A 261 10.74 -9.85 -0.87
N LEU A 262 10.73 -8.53 -0.98
CA LEU A 262 11.93 -7.68 -1.04
C LEU A 262 12.35 -7.11 0.33
N SER A 263 11.52 -7.28 1.37
CA SER A 263 11.69 -6.67 2.70
C SER A 263 13.07 -6.96 3.31
N ARG A 264 13.57 -8.19 3.17
CA ARG A 264 14.91 -8.60 3.64
C ARG A 264 16.02 -7.78 2.99
N GLN A 265 15.94 -7.52 1.68
CA GLN A 265 16.94 -6.71 0.96
C GLN A 265 16.92 -5.25 1.44
N ALA A 266 15.73 -4.73 1.75
CA ALA A 266 15.55 -3.39 2.31
C ALA A 266 15.92 -3.30 3.81
N LYS A 267 16.32 -4.41 4.44
CA LYS A 267 16.52 -4.57 5.89
C LYS A 267 15.26 -4.21 6.71
N CYS A 268 14.08 -4.50 6.17
CA CYS A 268 12.81 -4.39 6.86
C CYS A 268 12.46 -5.70 7.58
N ILE A 269 11.95 -5.60 8.79
CA ILE A 269 11.39 -6.70 9.57
C ILE A 269 9.88 -6.46 9.67
N PRO A 270 9.06 -7.07 8.80
CA PRO A 270 7.61 -6.95 8.87
C PRO A 270 7.03 -7.93 9.90
N ILE A 271 6.21 -7.41 10.80
CA ILE A 271 5.39 -8.15 11.74
C ILE A 271 3.95 -7.68 11.56
N VAL A 272 3.08 -8.61 11.20
CA VAL A 272 1.66 -8.35 10.99
C VAL A 272 0.85 -9.26 11.90
N ALA A 273 -0.22 -8.72 12.47
CA ALA A 273 -1.22 -9.49 13.20
C ALA A 273 -2.55 -9.42 12.44
N THR A 274 -3.24 -10.56 12.35
CA THR A 274 -4.58 -10.67 11.78
C THR A 274 -5.43 -11.51 12.71
N GLN A 275 -6.73 -11.23 12.78
CA GLN A 275 -7.67 -12.01 13.59
C GLN A 275 -7.75 -13.46 13.12
N SER A 276 -7.74 -13.69 11.81
CA SER A 276 -7.82 -15.02 11.22
C SER A 276 -7.30 -15.03 9.79
N ILE A 277 -7.06 -16.22 9.24
CA ILE A 277 -6.78 -16.39 7.80
C ILE A 277 -8.06 -16.11 7.00
N SER A 278 -9.23 -16.47 7.53
CA SER A 278 -10.54 -16.18 6.93
C SER A 278 -10.76 -14.68 6.69
N SER A 279 -10.37 -13.82 7.64
CA SER A 279 -10.51 -12.36 7.52
C SER A 279 -9.59 -11.78 6.43
N LEU A 280 -8.39 -12.35 6.28
CA LEU A 280 -7.49 -11.98 5.19
C LEU A 280 -8.03 -12.43 3.84
N ARG A 281 -8.55 -13.66 3.77
CA ARG A 281 -9.18 -14.23 2.56
C ARG A 281 -10.41 -13.45 2.11
N SER A 282 -11.25 -12.97 3.03
CA SER A 282 -12.46 -12.22 2.68
C SER A 282 -12.14 -10.81 2.17
N THR A 283 -11.01 -10.23 2.58
CA THR A 283 -10.62 -8.87 2.20
C THR A 283 -9.90 -8.83 0.85
N LEU A 284 -9.17 -9.89 0.49
CA LEU A 284 -8.37 -9.93 -0.72
C LEU A 284 -9.10 -10.63 -1.87
N PRO A 285 -8.91 -10.17 -3.12
CA PRO A 285 -9.53 -10.79 -4.28
C PRO A 285 -8.97 -12.20 -4.57
N GLY A 286 -9.88 -13.14 -4.83
CA GLY A 286 -9.54 -14.50 -5.27
C GLY A 286 -8.64 -15.25 -4.28
N GLU A 287 -7.56 -15.85 -4.80
CA GLU A 287 -6.60 -16.63 -4.01
C GLU A 287 -5.31 -15.85 -3.69
N SER A 288 -5.31 -14.53 -3.90
CA SER A 288 -4.14 -13.67 -3.68
C SER A 288 -3.62 -13.70 -2.24
N TRP A 289 -4.50 -13.97 -1.27
CA TRP A 289 -4.14 -14.16 0.13
C TRP A 289 -3.13 -15.30 0.33
N ARG A 290 -3.13 -16.35 -0.52
CA ARG A 290 -2.17 -17.45 -0.43
C ARG A 290 -0.77 -16.97 -0.75
N THR A 291 -0.63 -16.22 -1.83
CA THR A 291 0.65 -15.64 -2.27
C THR A 291 1.19 -14.70 -1.20
N LEU A 292 0.32 -13.86 -0.63
CA LEU A 292 0.69 -12.97 0.47
C LEU A 292 1.11 -13.77 1.73
N LEU A 293 0.37 -14.80 2.11
CA LEU A 293 0.69 -15.59 3.29
C LEU A 293 2.00 -16.39 3.14
N GLN A 294 2.40 -16.72 1.91
CA GLN A 294 3.67 -17.38 1.61
C GLN A 294 4.89 -16.48 1.84
N THR A 295 4.75 -15.15 1.76
CA THR A 295 5.88 -14.24 2.00
C THR A 295 6.31 -14.22 3.47
N PHE A 296 5.40 -14.56 4.39
CA PHE A 296 5.70 -14.69 5.81
C PHE A 296 6.30 -16.06 6.12
N ARG A 297 7.61 -16.11 6.35
CA ARG A 297 8.32 -17.36 6.64
C ARG A 297 8.00 -17.90 8.03
N THR A 298 7.95 -17.01 9.02
CA THR A 298 7.54 -17.35 10.38
C THR A 298 6.04 -17.10 10.54
N LYS A 299 5.32 -18.08 11.09
CA LYS A 299 3.89 -17.98 11.39
C LYS A 299 3.64 -18.40 12.83
N ILE A 300 2.89 -17.59 13.56
CA ILE A 300 2.51 -17.81 14.96
C ILE A 300 1.00 -17.94 14.98
N PHE A 301 0.50 -19.12 15.32
CA PHE A 301 -0.93 -19.37 15.47
C PHE A 301 -1.28 -19.37 16.95
N LEU A 302 -2.07 -18.38 17.36
CA LEU A 302 -2.79 -18.38 18.63
C LEU A 302 -4.06 -19.23 18.49
N SER A 303 -4.93 -19.20 19.50
CA SER A 303 -6.24 -19.86 19.43
C SER A 303 -7.04 -19.38 18.21
N LEU A 304 -7.47 -20.33 17.38
CA LEU A 304 -8.26 -20.10 16.17
C LEU A 304 -9.70 -20.58 16.37
N SER A 305 -10.66 -19.66 16.21
CA SER A 305 -12.09 -19.95 16.40
C SER A 305 -12.80 -20.42 15.12
N ASP A 306 -12.22 -20.19 13.94
CA ASP A 306 -12.84 -20.54 12.66
C ASP A 306 -12.21 -21.80 12.02
N ASP A 307 -13.06 -22.68 11.49
CA ASP A 307 -12.69 -23.98 10.91
C ASP A 307 -11.72 -23.83 9.72
N PHE A 308 -11.92 -22.82 8.88
CA PHE A 308 -11.06 -22.60 7.71
C PHE A 308 -9.62 -22.25 8.10
N SER A 309 -9.43 -21.33 9.05
CA SER A 309 -8.09 -20.97 9.52
C SER A 309 -7.43 -22.14 10.25
N ALA A 310 -8.16 -22.86 11.10
CA ALA A 310 -7.65 -24.03 11.81
C ALA A 310 -7.18 -25.14 10.86
N ARG A 311 -7.97 -25.46 9.83
CA ARG A 311 -7.57 -26.43 8.79
C ARG A 311 -6.37 -25.95 8.00
N THR A 312 -6.37 -24.69 7.59
CA THR A 312 -5.26 -24.11 6.83
C THR A 312 -3.96 -24.13 7.65
N ALA A 313 -4.01 -23.80 8.95
CA ALA A 313 -2.86 -23.86 9.85
C ALA A 313 -2.36 -25.31 10.07
N SER A 314 -3.28 -26.26 10.23
CA SER A 314 -2.98 -27.70 10.31
C SER A 314 -2.29 -28.21 9.04
N GLU A 315 -2.80 -27.84 7.86
CA GLU A 315 -2.17 -28.16 6.58
C GLU A 315 -0.76 -27.57 6.44
N MET A 316 -0.53 -26.35 6.94
CA MET A 316 0.80 -25.73 6.94
C MET A 316 1.79 -26.44 7.88
N CYS A 317 1.30 -27.02 8.98
CA CYS A 317 2.13 -27.84 9.87
C CYS A 317 2.51 -29.20 9.23
N GLY A 318 1.80 -29.60 8.17
CA GLY A 318 2.09 -30.81 7.43
C GLY A 318 1.60 -32.08 8.15
N LYS A 319 2.07 -33.21 7.63
CA LYS A 319 1.68 -34.55 8.09
C LYS A 319 2.90 -35.44 8.28
N GLU A 320 2.87 -36.24 9.33
CA GLU A 320 3.92 -37.18 9.69
C GLU A 320 3.37 -38.61 9.75
N GLU A 321 4.26 -39.59 9.55
CA GLU A 321 3.91 -41.00 9.68
C GLU A 321 3.80 -41.36 11.16
N GLN A 322 2.61 -41.81 11.56
CA GLN A 322 2.29 -42.23 12.91
C GLN A 322 1.95 -43.72 12.93
N LEU A 323 2.49 -44.44 13.92
CA LEU A 323 2.15 -45.84 14.17
C LEU A 323 0.85 -45.90 14.96
N LYS A 324 -0.25 -46.23 14.28
CA LYS A 324 -1.55 -46.44 14.91
C LYS A 324 -1.75 -47.90 15.28
N LEU A 325 -2.22 -48.10 16.50
CA LEU A 325 -2.54 -49.41 17.03
C LEU A 325 -4.00 -49.75 16.75
N ASN A 326 -4.23 -50.80 15.97
CA ASN A 326 -5.56 -51.36 15.76
C ASN A 326 -5.71 -52.62 16.61
N TYR A 327 -6.69 -52.58 17.52
CA TYR A 327 -7.08 -53.74 18.30
C TYR A 327 -8.42 -54.24 17.81
N SER A 328 -8.47 -55.48 17.33
CA SER A 328 -9.73 -56.15 16.99
C SER A 328 -9.92 -57.34 17.91
N ILE A 329 -11.08 -57.37 18.56
CA ILE A 329 -11.55 -58.50 19.34
C ILE A 329 -12.70 -59.10 18.55
N SER A 330 -12.56 -60.35 18.14
CA SER A 330 -13.64 -61.11 17.54
C SER A 330 -13.97 -62.28 18.45
N GLU A 331 -15.26 -62.42 18.74
CA GLU A 331 -15.82 -63.58 19.39
C GLU A 331 -16.60 -64.37 18.35
N ASN A 332 -16.09 -65.53 17.97
CA ASN A 332 -16.79 -66.44 17.08
C ASN A 332 -17.44 -67.53 17.92
N GLY A 333 -18.77 -67.49 18.00
CA GLY A 333 -19.59 -68.54 18.63
C GLY A 333 -19.78 -69.73 17.69
N GLN A 334 -19.50 -70.93 18.16
CA GLN A 334 -19.85 -72.18 17.48
C GLN A 334 -21.20 -72.70 18.02
N ASP A 335 -22.04 -73.27 17.14
CA ASP A 335 -23.37 -73.81 17.47
C ASP A 335 -24.29 -72.81 18.20
N ALA A 336 -24.43 -71.60 17.67
CA ALA A 336 -25.38 -70.61 18.20
C ALA A 336 -26.82 -71.14 18.12
N LYS A 337 -27.45 -71.34 19.28
CA LYS A 337 -28.86 -71.75 19.39
C LYS A 337 -29.70 -70.59 19.88
N VAL A 338 -30.88 -70.38 19.29
CA VAL A 338 -31.82 -69.35 19.74
C VAL A 338 -32.58 -69.87 20.96
N SER A 339 -32.43 -69.21 22.10
CA SER A 339 -33.17 -69.54 23.31
C SER A 339 -34.63 -69.11 23.15
N ILE A 340 -35.54 -70.09 23.12
CA ILE A 340 -36.99 -69.86 22.93
C ILE A 340 -37.58 -68.99 24.05
N LEU A 341 -36.96 -68.99 25.24
CA LEU A 341 -37.45 -68.28 26.42
C LEU A 341 -37.00 -66.81 26.49
N THR A 342 -35.87 -66.48 25.83
CA THR A 342 -35.28 -65.12 25.87
C THR A 342 -35.17 -64.46 24.50
N GLY A 343 -35.42 -65.21 23.42
CA GLY A 343 -35.25 -64.78 22.03
C GLY A 343 -33.79 -64.52 21.62
N ARG A 344 -32.82 -64.73 22.52
CA ARG A 344 -31.40 -64.43 22.28
C ARG A 344 -30.65 -65.67 21.82
N THR A 345 -29.71 -65.48 20.89
CA THR A 345 -28.75 -66.50 20.46
C THR A 345 -27.72 -66.73 21.56
N ILE A 346 -27.56 -67.99 21.98
CA ILE A 346 -26.58 -68.43 22.97
C ILE A 346 -25.68 -69.46 22.29
N ALA A 347 -24.37 -69.19 22.23
CA ALA A 347 -23.37 -70.12 21.73
C ALA A 347 -22.66 -70.78 22.94
N PRO A 348 -22.72 -72.11 23.11
CA PRO A 348 -22.14 -72.81 24.26
C PRO A 348 -20.61 -72.92 24.20
N ARG A 349 -20.00 -72.72 23.04
CA ARG A 349 -18.55 -72.60 22.85
C ARG A 349 -18.26 -71.35 22.04
N SER A 350 -17.49 -70.42 22.61
CA SER A 350 -16.98 -69.27 21.88
C SER A 350 -15.46 -69.30 21.85
N THR A 351 -14.90 -68.94 20.71
CA THR A 351 -13.47 -68.66 20.58
C THR A 351 -13.30 -67.16 20.52
N VAL A 352 -12.58 -66.61 21.49
CA VAL A 352 -12.22 -65.18 21.51
C VAL A 352 -10.83 -65.05 20.90
N SER A 353 -10.74 -64.39 19.76
CA SER A 353 -9.46 -63.99 19.17
C SER A 353 -9.27 -62.49 19.28
N ALA A 354 -8.16 -62.09 19.89
CA ALA A 354 -7.70 -60.71 19.89
C ALA A 354 -6.54 -60.60 18.90
N SER A 355 -6.64 -59.69 17.94
CA SER A 355 -5.52 -59.35 17.06
C SER A 355 -5.12 -57.90 17.26
N LYS A 356 -3.81 -57.70 17.40
CA LYS A 356 -3.16 -56.40 17.56
C LYS A 356 -2.33 -56.15 16.32
N SER A 357 -2.73 -55.19 15.49
CA SER A 357 -1.99 -54.81 14.29
C SER A 357 -1.49 -53.37 14.40
N TYR A 358 -0.30 -53.12 13.86
CA TYR A 358 0.25 -51.78 13.73
C TYR A 358 0.07 -51.33 12.30
N ASN A 359 -0.48 -50.14 12.10
CA ASN A 359 -0.66 -49.54 10.80
C ASN A 359 0.05 -48.19 10.78
N VAL A 360 0.89 -47.96 9.76
CA VAL A 360 1.50 -46.65 9.53
C VAL A 360 0.46 -45.79 8.82
N GLN A 361 0.02 -44.72 9.47
CA GLN A 361 -0.90 -43.74 8.89
C GLN A 361 -0.24 -42.37 8.84
N ARG A 362 -0.53 -41.62 7.78
CA ARG A 362 0.01 -40.27 7.62
C ARG A 362 -1.02 -39.26 8.10
N ASP A 363 -0.83 -38.78 9.32
CA ASP A 363 -1.74 -37.88 10.03
C ASP A 363 -1.13 -36.49 10.21
N PHE A 364 -1.97 -35.49 10.50
CA PHE A 364 -1.50 -34.13 10.75
C PHE A 364 -0.60 -34.08 11.98
N VAL A 365 0.48 -33.29 11.91
CA VAL A 365 1.34 -33.01 13.07
C VAL A 365 0.51 -32.34 14.18
N PHE A 366 -0.31 -31.37 13.79
CA PHE A 366 -1.33 -30.77 14.63
C PHE A 366 -2.69 -30.88 13.96
N GLU A 367 -3.63 -31.63 14.57
CA GLU A 367 -5.00 -31.68 14.08
C GLU A 367 -5.66 -30.30 14.15
N PRO A 368 -6.60 -29.97 13.25
CA PRO A 368 -7.29 -28.66 13.26
C PRO A 368 -7.91 -28.33 14.62
N LYS A 369 -8.46 -29.33 15.33
CA LYS A 369 -9.06 -29.17 16.66
C LYS A 369 -8.09 -28.60 17.70
N ILE A 370 -6.80 -28.91 17.60
CA ILE A 370 -5.78 -28.44 18.54
C ILE A 370 -5.69 -26.91 18.50
N PHE A 371 -5.79 -26.29 17.32
CA PHE A 371 -5.73 -24.83 17.18
C PHE A 371 -6.89 -24.12 17.88
N SER A 372 -8.06 -24.76 17.97
CA SER A 372 -9.21 -24.21 18.70
C SER A 372 -9.14 -24.46 20.21
N GLU A 373 -8.27 -25.38 20.66
CA GLU A 373 -8.10 -25.77 22.06
C GLU A 373 -6.88 -25.14 22.74
N LEU A 374 -6.07 -24.37 21.99
CA LEU A 374 -4.94 -23.61 22.53
C LEU A 374 -5.40 -22.70 23.68
N LYS A 375 -4.72 -22.80 24.83
CA LYS A 375 -5.03 -21.98 26.00
C LYS A 375 -4.46 -20.57 25.87
N ASN A 376 -4.79 -19.73 26.85
CA ASN A 376 -4.22 -18.39 26.95
C ASN A 376 -2.68 -18.46 26.93
N ALA A 377 -2.07 -17.58 26.13
CA ALA A 377 -0.63 -17.54 25.91
C ALA A 377 0.01 -18.87 25.41
N GLU A 378 -0.76 -19.77 24.82
CA GLU A 378 -0.24 -20.90 24.04
C GLU A 378 -0.31 -20.58 22.54
N SER A 379 0.67 -21.08 21.80
CA SER A 379 0.71 -20.93 20.35
C SER A 379 1.34 -22.14 19.68
N ILE A 380 1.03 -22.33 18.41
CA ILE A 380 1.76 -23.23 17.51
C ILE A 380 2.56 -22.36 16.55
N VAL A 381 3.87 -22.58 16.48
CA VAL A 381 4.78 -21.73 15.71
C VAL A 381 5.47 -22.54 14.63
N LEU A 382 5.37 -22.04 13.40
CA LEU A 382 6.19 -22.45 12.27
C LEU A 382 7.31 -21.43 12.16
N ALA A 383 8.44 -21.71 12.80
CA ALA A 383 9.56 -20.78 12.87
C ALA A 383 10.51 -20.94 11.67
N TYR A 384 11.21 -19.87 11.35
CA TYR A 384 12.28 -19.83 10.36
C TYR A 384 13.48 -19.13 10.99
N ASP A 385 14.63 -19.80 11.04
CA ASP A 385 15.84 -19.30 11.72
C ASP A 385 16.69 -18.35 10.84
N GLY A 386 16.24 -18.06 9.62
CA GLY A 386 16.97 -17.28 8.61
C GLY A 386 17.68 -18.13 7.56
N VAL A 387 17.78 -19.45 7.80
CA VAL A 387 18.38 -20.47 6.93
C VAL A 387 17.35 -21.58 6.65
N ASN A 388 16.85 -22.25 7.69
CA ASN A 388 16.00 -23.44 7.63
C ASN A 388 14.64 -23.21 8.31
N PRO A 389 13.58 -23.89 7.82
CA PRO A 389 12.34 -24.01 8.58
C PRO A 389 12.54 -24.92 9.79
N ILE A 390 11.98 -24.54 10.93
CA ILE A 390 11.98 -25.32 12.16
C ILE A 390 10.67 -26.14 12.21
N PRO A 391 10.69 -27.39 12.71
CA PRO A 391 9.48 -28.18 12.89
C PRO A 391 8.39 -27.42 13.66
N PRO A 392 7.12 -27.51 13.23
CA PRO A 392 6.00 -26.90 13.95
C PRO A 392 6.01 -27.34 15.41
N SER A 393 5.96 -26.38 16.34
CA SER A 393 6.13 -26.65 17.77
C SER A 393 5.19 -25.80 18.61
N PHE A 394 4.79 -26.31 19.77
CA PHE A 394 4.16 -25.49 20.81
C PHE A 394 5.16 -24.44 21.30
N CYS A 395 4.69 -23.19 21.40
CA CYS A 395 5.41 -22.10 22.02
C CYS A 395 4.53 -21.45 23.08
N TYR A 396 5.09 -21.32 24.28
CA TYR A 396 4.44 -20.70 25.43
C TYR A 396 4.88 -19.25 25.52
N LEU A 397 3.91 -18.36 25.33
CA LEU A 397 4.11 -16.92 25.28
C LEU A 397 4.13 -16.36 26.69
N LYS A 398 4.88 -15.27 26.88
CA LYS A 398 4.87 -14.50 28.13
C LYS A 398 4.26 -13.13 27.87
N PRO A 399 3.11 -12.80 28.47
CA PRO A 399 2.58 -11.44 28.45
C PRO A 399 3.63 -10.44 28.96
N TYR A 400 3.78 -9.32 28.26
CA TYR A 400 4.85 -8.35 28.53
C TYR A 400 4.80 -7.71 29.94
N TYR A 401 3.62 -7.70 30.55
CA TYR A 401 3.39 -7.12 31.87
C TYR A 401 3.71 -8.08 33.03
N LEU A 402 4.04 -9.34 32.73
CA LEU A 402 4.47 -10.31 33.73
C LEU A 402 6.00 -10.36 33.85
N ASP A 403 6.49 -10.85 34.98
CA ASP A 403 7.94 -10.95 35.24
C ASP A 403 8.62 -11.85 34.19
N PRO A 404 9.58 -11.33 33.40
CA PRO A 404 10.27 -12.10 32.36
C PRO A 404 11.08 -13.27 32.93
N ASN A 405 11.48 -13.22 34.20
CA ASN A 405 12.29 -14.25 34.85
C ASN A 405 11.46 -15.45 35.33
N VAL A 406 10.14 -15.30 35.45
CA VAL A 406 9.23 -16.39 35.84
C VAL A 406 8.81 -17.13 34.57
N ASN A 407 8.90 -18.46 34.56
CA ASN A 407 8.53 -19.23 33.37
C ASN A 407 6.99 -19.35 33.21
N TYR A 408 6.52 -19.70 32.01
CA TYR A 408 5.09 -19.82 31.72
C TYR A 408 4.36 -20.78 32.66
N PHE A 409 4.95 -21.94 32.95
CA PHE A 409 4.31 -22.96 33.80
C PHE A 409 4.18 -22.49 35.26
N GLU A 410 5.14 -21.72 35.76
CA GLU A 410 5.06 -21.07 37.07
C GLU A 410 3.99 -19.98 37.11
N GLN A 411 3.87 -19.16 36.06
CA GLN A 411 2.82 -18.14 35.94
C GLN A 411 1.43 -18.78 35.89
N LEU A 412 1.27 -19.84 35.09
CA LEU A 412 0.04 -20.63 35.02
C LEU A 412 -0.32 -21.25 36.38
N ALA A 413 0.66 -21.79 37.11
CA ALA A 413 0.43 -22.37 38.43
C ALA A 413 0.01 -21.32 39.48
N LYS A 414 0.45 -20.07 39.33
CA LYS A 414 0.07 -18.93 40.18
C LYS A 414 -1.29 -18.33 39.80
N GLY A 415 -1.82 -18.63 38.62
CA GLY A 415 -3.03 -18.02 38.08
C GLY A 415 -2.80 -16.64 37.47
N ASP A 416 -1.56 -16.33 37.08
CA ASP A 416 -1.21 -15.06 36.41
C ASP A 416 -1.61 -15.05 34.92
N ILE A 417 -1.85 -16.23 34.32
CA ILE A 417 -2.20 -16.45 32.90
C ILE A 417 -3.39 -17.41 32.77
#